data_AF-A0A4Q3RVC8-F1
#
_entry.id   AF-A0A4Q3RVC8-F1
#
_cell.length_a   1.000
_cell.length_b   1.000
_cell.length_c   1.000
_cell.angle_alpha   90.00
_cell.angle_beta   90.00
_cell.angle_gamma   90.00
#
_symmetry.space_group_name_H-M   'P 1'
#
loop_
_entity.id
_entity.type
_entity.pdbx_description
1 polymer ?
#
loop_
_entity_poly.entity_id
_entity_poly.type
_entity_poly.pdbx_seq_one_letter_code
_entity_poly.pdbx_strand_id
1 'polypeptide(L)'
;MEKIKKTRSTFRKILRGLMFFFGFIIFLLIVGIIYVVIVSKTDPPQVADQSSLQLERKDLGNGMYTINGDWFRKSKSGLYEMYVSGEPYQMGVVNGKLSKELVIRQEDAFTEQINKMIPSTFYQHFLKYVIGWFNRKLDKNVSDEYKDEIYGISASASDNYGYIGSKYQRILNYHAAHDIGHALQTMALVGCTSFGTWNDQSQDSTMI
;
A
#
# COMPACT_ATOMS: atom_id res chain seq x y z
N MET A 1 -52.53 -40.32 20.44
CA MET A 1 -52.23 -39.07 19.69
C MET A 1 -51.41 -38.02 20.47
N GLU A 2 -51.25 -38.13 21.80
CA GLU A 2 -50.65 -37.07 22.62
C GLU A 2 -49.11 -36.96 22.55
N LYS A 3 -48.39 -38.10 22.47
CA LYS A 3 -46.92 -38.12 22.35
C LYS A 3 -46.40 -37.38 21.11
N ILE A 4 -47.09 -37.52 19.96
CA ILE A 4 -46.68 -36.91 18.68
C ILE A 4 -46.73 -35.37 18.72
N LYS A 5 -47.67 -34.79 19.50
CA LYS A 5 -47.83 -33.33 19.63
C LYS A 5 -46.73 -32.72 20.50
N LYS A 6 -46.28 -33.43 21.54
CA LYS A 6 -45.19 -32.99 22.45
C LYS A 6 -43.83 -32.99 21.74
N THR A 7 -43.54 -33.99 20.92
CA THR A 7 -42.28 -34.06 20.13
C THR A 7 -42.20 -32.92 19.10
N ARG A 8 -43.30 -32.57 18.43
CA ARG A 8 -43.37 -31.42 17.50
C ARG A 8 -43.15 -30.06 18.21
N SER A 9 -43.60 -29.92 19.45
CA SER A 9 -43.40 -28.71 20.27
C SER A 9 -41.94 -28.53 20.70
N THR A 10 -41.31 -29.59 21.20
CA THR A 10 -39.89 -29.57 21.61
C THR A 10 -38.97 -29.34 20.42
N PHE A 11 -39.23 -29.98 19.28
CA PHE A 11 -38.50 -29.77 18.03
C PHE A 11 -38.55 -28.31 17.55
N ARG A 12 -39.72 -27.66 17.61
CA ARG A 12 -39.87 -26.24 17.26
C ARG A 12 -39.09 -25.31 18.20
N LYS A 13 -38.97 -25.64 19.49
CA LYS A 13 -38.17 -24.87 20.46
C LYS A 13 -36.67 -25.00 20.18
N ILE A 14 -36.19 -26.21 19.88
CA ILE A 14 -34.79 -26.45 19.48
C ILE A 14 -34.46 -25.71 18.18
N LEU A 15 -35.35 -25.80 17.17
CA LEU A 15 -35.17 -25.12 15.89
C LEU A 15 -35.11 -23.59 16.05
N ARG A 16 -35.97 -23.01 16.91
CA ARG A 16 -35.89 -21.57 17.24
C ARG A 16 -34.58 -21.23 17.93
N GLY A 17 -34.13 -22.04 18.90
CA GLY A 17 -32.86 -21.83 19.59
C GLY A 17 -31.67 -21.84 18.62
N LEU A 18 -31.61 -22.82 17.71
CA LEU A 18 -30.61 -22.88 16.65
C LEU A 18 -30.70 -21.68 15.71
N MET A 19 -31.90 -21.26 15.32
CA MET A 19 -32.10 -20.08 14.47
C MET A 19 -31.58 -18.80 15.15
N PHE A 20 -31.86 -18.60 16.44
CA PHE A 20 -31.31 -17.46 17.19
C PHE A 20 -29.79 -17.54 17.32
N PHE A 21 -29.23 -18.73 17.54
CA PHE A 21 -27.78 -18.95 17.60
C PHE A 21 -27.08 -18.63 16.27
N PHE A 22 -27.57 -19.18 15.16
CA PHE A 22 -27.06 -18.88 13.82
C PHE A 22 -27.30 -17.41 13.45
N GLY A 23 -28.44 -16.84 13.80
CA GLY A 23 -28.73 -15.42 13.61
C GLY A 23 -27.76 -14.52 14.37
N PHE A 24 -27.41 -14.88 15.61
CA PHE A 24 -26.41 -14.18 16.40
C PHE A 24 -25.00 -14.29 15.80
N ILE A 25 -24.59 -15.48 15.32
CA ILE A 25 -23.31 -15.66 14.62
C ILE A 25 -23.27 -14.81 13.35
N ILE A 26 -24.32 -14.83 12.54
CA ILE A 26 -24.40 -14.02 11.33
C ILE A 26 -24.32 -12.53 11.67
N PHE A 27 -25.01 -12.09 12.72
CA PHE A 27 -24.93 -10.72 13.21
C PHE A 27 -23.48 -10.35 13.60
N LEU A 28 -22.80 -11.19 14.37
CA LEU A 28 -21.39 -10.96 14.74
C LEU A 28 -20.47 -10.93 13.52
N LEU A 29 -20.68 -11.79 12.53
CA LEU A 29 -19.91 -11.80 11.29
C LEU A 29 -20.12 -10.50 10.50
N ILE A 30 -21.37 -10.04 10.38
CA ILE A 30 -21.68 -8.77 9.71
C ILE A 30 -20.99 -7.60 10.43
N VAL A 31 -21.09 -7.53 11.76
CA VAL A 31 -20.42 -6.49 12.56
C VAL A 31 -18.90 -6.56 12.37
N GLY A 32 -18.31 -7.76 12.38
CA GLY A 32 -16.88 -7.95 12.13
C GLY A 32 -16.43 -7.50 10.74
N ILE A 33 -17.20 -7.83 9.70
CA ILE A 33 -16.93 -7.39 8.32
C ILE A 33 -17.00 -5.86 8.23
N ILE A 34 -18.05 -5.24 8.78
CA ILE A 34 -18.19 -3.78 8.79
C ILE A 34 -17.00 -3.13 9.50
N TYR A 35 -16.62 -3.65 10.67
CA TYR A 35 -15.46 -3.16 11.41
C TYR A 35 -14.17 -3.22 10.58
N VAL A 36 -13.89 -4.38 9.96
CA VAL A 36 -12.72 -4.55 9.08
C VAL A 36 -12.74 -3.54 7.93
N VAL A 37 -13.87 -3.38 7.23
CA VAL A 37 -14.00 -2.43 6.13
C VAL A 37 -13.72 -0.99 6.57
N ILE A 38 -14.13 -0.60 7.78
CA ILE A 38 -13.90 0.74 8.32
C ILE A 38 -12.42 0.93 8.66
N VAL A 39 -11.81 0.01 9.40
CA VAL A 39 -10.43 0.19 9.86
C VAL A 39 -9.38 -0.05 8.77
N SER A 40 -9.73 -0.78 7.71
CA SER A 40 -8.83 -1.00 6.56
C SER A 40 -8.71 0.21 5.64
N LYS A 41 -9.47 1.28 5.88
CA LYS A 41 -9.36 2.54 5.13
C LYS A 41 -8.31 3.44 5.76
N THR A 42 -7.54 4.11 4.90
CA THR A 42 -6.57 5.14 5.29
C THR A 42 -6.82 6.32 4.38
N ASP A 43 -7.25 7.42 4.98
CA ASP A 43 -7.51 8.65 4.25
C ASP A 43 -6.19 9.39 3.99
N PRO A 44 -6.05 10.07 2.84
CA PRO A 44 -4.91 10.93 2.59
C PRO A 44 -4.85 12.09 3.60
N PRO A 45 -3.66 12.62 3.89
CA PRO A 45 -3.51 13.80 4.73
C PRO A 45 -4.22 15.01 4.11
N GLN A 46 -4.66 15.93 4.97
CA GLN A 46 -5.30 17.18 4.53
C GLN A 46 -4.23 18.22 4.23
N VAL A 47 -3.91 18.38 2.94
CA VAL A 47 -2.93 19.36 2.48
C VAL A 47 -3.63 20.65 2.08
N ALA A 48 -3.22 21.77 2.70
CA ALA A 48 -3.82 23.09 2.48
C ALA A 48 -3.51 23.68 1.10
N ASP A 49 -2.26 23.55 0.63
CA ASP A 49 -1.83 24.04 -0.69
C ASP A 49 -1.64 22.88 -1.66
N GLN A 50 -2.51 22.83 -2.68
CA GLN A 50 -2.45 21.85 -3.77
C GLN A 50 -2.08 22.49 -5.12
N SER A 51 -1.57 23.72 -5.12
CA SER A 51 -1.18 24.44 -6.34
C SER A 51 -0.15 23.69 -7.18
N SER A 52 0.71 22.89 -6.55
CA SER A 52 1.71 22.03 -7.20
C SER A 52 1.11 21.04 -8.21
N LEU A 53 -0.16 20.66 -8.05
CA LEU A 53 -0.87 19.78 -9.00
C LEU A 53 -1.02 20.41 -10.39
N GLN A 54 -1.05 21.73 -10.48
CA GLN A 54 -1.16 22.46 -11.75
C GLN A 54 0.18 22.61 -12.47
N LEU A 55 1.30 22.26 -11.83
CA LEU A 55 2.61 22.33 -12.45
C LEU A 55 2.73 21.34 -13.60
N GLU A 56 3.33 21.75 -14.70
CA GLU A 56 3.52 20.90 -15.87
C GLU A 56 4.99 20.54 -16.09
N ARG A 57 5.22 19.26 -16.38
CA ARG A 57 6.54 18.72 -16.72
C ARG A 57 6.97 19.20 -18.09
N LYS A 58 8.18 19.73 -18.20
CA LYS A 58 8.86 19.99 -19.47
C LYS A 58 9.80 18.84 -19.81
N ASP A 59 9.69 18.34 -21.04
CA ASP A 59 10.62 17.36 -21.60
C ASP A 59 11.77 18.11 -22.28
N LEU A 60 13.00 17.84 -21.84
CA LEU A 60 14.22 18.42 -22.39
C LEU A 60 14.91 17.48 -23.40
N GLY A 61 14.31 16.32 -23.68
CA GLY A 61 14.85 15.27 -24.53
C GLY A 61 15.80 14.32 -23.78
N ASN A 62 16.09 13.18 -24.42
CA ASN A 62 17.02 12.16 -23.90
C ASN A 62 16.66 11.62 -22.50
N GLY A 63 15.37 11.62 -22.15
CA GLY A 63 14.90 11.16 -20.85
C GLY A 63 15.21 12.11 -19.70
N MET A 64 15.43 13.41 -19.98
CA MET A 64 15.58 14.46 -18.99
C MET A 64 14.31 15.32 -18.94
N TYR A 65 13.81 15.54 -17.72
CA TYR A 65 12.60 16.31 -17.48
C TYR A 65 12.83 17.36 -16.39
N THR A 66 12.09 18.46 -16.44
CA THR A 66 12.17 19.52 -15.43
C THR A 66 10.82 20.16 -15.11
N ILE A 67 10.69 20.63 -13.87
CA ILE A 67 9.60 21.49 -13.38
C ILE A 67 10.24 22.55 -12.48
N ASN A 68 10.14 23.84 -12.85
CA ASN A 68 10.59 24.96 -12.01
C ASN A 68 12.01 24.85 -11.39
N GLY A 69 12.95 24.21 -12.10
CA GLY A 69 14.33 24.02 -11.62
C GLY A 69 14.58 22.66 -10.96
N ASP A 70 13.54 21.95 -10.55
CA ASP A 70 13.60 20.53 -10.20
C ASP A 70 13.77 19.70 -11.47
N TRP A 71 14.43 18.54 -11.37
CA TRP A 71 14.76 17.74 -12.54
C TRP A 71 14.87 16.24 -12.26
N PHE A 72 14.67 15.47 -13.31
CA PHE A 72 14.83 14.02 -13.32
C PHE A 72 15.52 13.59 -14.61
N ARG A 73 16.48 12.67 -14.53
CA ARG A 73 17.16 12.13 -15.69
C ARG A 73 17.59 10.69 -15.48
N LYS A 74 17.78 9.97 -16.59
CA LYS A 74 18.59 8.75 -16.60
C LYS A 74 20.00 9.09 -17.03
N SER A 75 20.98 8.92 -16.16
CA SER A 75 22.37 9.23 -16.47
C SER A 75 23.02 8.16 -17.34
N LYS A 76 24.20 8.49 -17.89
CA LYS A 76 24.94 7.60 -18.80
C LYS A 76 25.44 6.32 -18.11
N SER A 77 25.55 6.31 -16.78
CA SER A 77 25.85 5.11 -16.00
C SER A 77 24.65 4.16 -15.87
N GLY A 78 23.46 4.61 -16.29
CA GLY A 78 22.21 3.85 -16.19
C GLY A 78 21.38 4.17 -14.94
N LEU A 79 21.90 5.01 -14.05
CA LEU A 79 21.20 5.42 -12.83
C LEU A 79 20.10 6.43 -13.13
N TYR A 80 19.01 6.35 -12.36
CA TYR A 80 18.02 7.41 -12.31
C TYR A 80 18.44 8.42 -11.24
N GLU A 81 18.48 9.69 -11.62
CA GLU A 81 18.90 10.79 -10.77
C GLU A 81 17.77 11.81 -10.73
N MET A 82 17.47 12.33 -9.54
CA MET A 82 16.41 13.29 -9.32
C MET A 82 16.86 14.35 -8.32
N TYR A 83 16.45 15.58 -8.56
CA TYR A 83 16.49 16.66 -7.60
C TYR A 83 15.09 17.28 -7.51
N VAL A 84 14.55 17.33 -6.30
CA VAL A 84 13.28 17.96 -5.97
C VAL A 84 13.46 18.82 -4.72
N SER A 85 12.69 19.89 -4.62
CA SER A 85 12.78 20.82 -3.50
C SER A 85 11.43 21.46 -3.18
N GLY A 86 11.30 22.01 -1.97
CA GLY A 86 10.08 22.67 -1.49
C GLY A 86 9.42 21.94 -0.33
N GLU A 87 8.14 22.25 -0.10
CA GLU A 87 7.34 21.62 0.96
C GLU A 87 7.04 20.14 0.62
N PRO A 88 6.81 19.27 1.61
CA PRO A 88 6.74 17.82 1.40
C PRO A 88 5.74 17.38 0.33
N TYR A 89 4.51 17.92 0.36
CA TYR A 89 3.51 17.61 -0.66
C TYR A 89 3.94 18.06 -2.06
N GLN A 90 4.55 19.24 -2.18
CA GLN A 90 5.06 19.75 -3.45
C GLN A 90 6.18 18.86 -3.97
N MET A 91 7.15 18.49 -3.13
CA MET A 91 8.21 17.55 -3.50
C MET A 91 7.62 16.24 -4.02
N GLY A 92 6.60 15.71 -3.34
CA GLY A 92 5.91 14.50 -3.76
C GLY A 92 5.23 14.63 -5.12
N VAL A 93 4.49 15.71 -5.35
CA VAL A 93 3.82 15.97 -6.64
C VAL A 93 4.84 16.15 -7.76
N VAL A 94 5.91 16.92 -7.52
CA VAL A 94 6.95 17.15 -8.53
C VAL A 94 7.71 15.87 -8.83
N ASN A 95 8.11 15.10 -7.81
CA ASN A 95 8.71 13.77 -7.96
C ASN A 95 7.82 12.87 -8.81
N GLY A 96 6.55 12.73 -8.42
CA GLY A 96 5.59 11.89 -9.14
C GLY A 96 5.38 12.34 -10.59
N LYS A 97 5.34 13.65 -10.87
CA LYS A 97 5.21 14.15 -12.25
C LYS A 97 6.48 13.89 -13.06
N LEU A 98 7.65 14.18 -12.49
CA LEU A 98 8.94 14.01 -13.14
C LEU A 98 9.21 12.53 -13.48
N SER A 99 8.91 11.62 -12.56
CA SER A 99 9.15 10.17 -12.69
C SER A 99 7.90 9.35 -13.04
N LYS A 100 6.85 9.98 -13.59
CA LYS A 100 5.53 9.38 -13.81
C LYS A 100 5.57 7.97 -14.43
N GLU A 101 6.40 7.78 -15.45
CA GLU A 101 6.54 6.48 -16.13
C GLU A 101 7.12 5.40 -15.20
N LEU A 102 8.03 5.75 -14.30
CA LEU A 102 8.57 4.80 -13.31
C LEU A 102 7.56 4.47 -12.21
N VAL A 103 6.80 5.46 -11.73
CA VAL A 103 5.73 5.24 -10.74
C VAL A 103 4.71 4.24 -11.28
N ILE A 104 4.23 4.45 -12.51
CA ILE A 104 3.29 3.52 -13.17
C ILE A 104 3.92 2.15 -13.37
N ARG A 105 5.16 2.09 -13.88
CA ARG A 105 5.87 0.83 -14.10
C ARG A 105 6.05 0.01 -12.83
N GLN A 106 6.27 0.67 -11.68
CA GLN A 106 6.35 0.00 -10.39
C GLN A 106 5.01 -0.65 -10.02
N GLU A 107 3.89 0.06 -10.18
CA GLU A 107 2.56 -0.50 -9.93
C GLU A 107 2.23 -1.67 -10.87
N ASP A 108 2.58 -1.54 -12.15
CA ASP A 108 2.40 -2.58 -13.14
C ASP A 108 3.15 -3.85 -12.74
N ALA A 109 4.44 -3.73 -12.43
CA ALA A 109 5.27 -4.86 -12.02
C ALA A 109 4.77 -5.51 -10.74
N PHE A 110 4.38 -4.71 -9.74
CA PHE A 110 3.87 -5.23 -8.47
C PHE A 110 2.55 -5.99 -8.66
N THR A 111 1.64 -5.41 -9.43
CA THR A 111 0.33 -6.00 -9.68
C THR A 111 0.44 -7.25 -10.56
N GLU A 112 1.33 -7.26 -11.55
CA GLU A 112 1.60 -8.45 -12.37
C GLU A 112 2.08 -9.62 -11.51
N GLN A 113 3.00 -9.39 -10.58
CA GLN A 113 3.47 -10.43 -9.67
C GLN A 113 2.34 -10.94 -8.76
N ILE A 114 1.51 -10.05 -8.21
CA ILE A 114 0.33 -10.45 -7.43
C ILE A 114 -0.60 -11.33 -8.27
N ASN A 115 -0.91 -10.92 -9.50
CA ASN A 115 -1.80 -11.66 -10.39
C ASN A 115 -1.22 -13.03 -10.76
N LYS A 116 0.09 -13.14 -10.93
CA LYS A 116 0.77 -14.40 -11.20
C LYS A 116 0.74 -15.34 -9.99
N MET A 117 1.01 -14.83 -8.79
CA MET A 117 1.02 -15.64 -7.55
C MET A 117 -0.41 -15.99 -7.08
N ILE A 118 -1.36 -15.08 -7.30
CA ILE A 118 -2.71 -15.14 -6.78
C ILE A 118 -3.70 -14.80 -7.91
N PRO A 119 -3.96 -15.72 -8.85
CA PRO A 119 -4.79 -15.43 -10.03
C PRO A 119 -6.27 -15.22 -9.71
N SER A 120 -6.74 -15.63 -8.53
CA SER A 120 -8.14 -15.47 -8.14
C SER A 120 -8.43 -14.04 -7.68
N THR A 121 -9.19 -13.30 -8.49
CA THR A 121 -9.64 -11.93 -8.17
C THR A 121 -10.50 -11.86 -6.91
N PHE A 122 -11.30 -12.90 -6.65
CA PHE A 122 -12.05 -13.03 -5.39
C PHE A 122 -11.12 -13.10 -4.18
N TYR A 123 -10.06 -13.92 -4.28
CA TYR A 123 -9.11 -14.05 -3.19
C TYR A 123 -8.24 -12.80 -3.03
N GLN A 124 -7.86 -12.13 -4.11
CA GLN A 124 -7.22 -10.81 -4.04
C GLN A 124 -8.10 -9.78 -3.32
N HIS A 125 -9.41 -9.77 -3.58
CA HIS A 125 -10.35 -8.88 -2.90
C HIS A 125 -10.47 -9.20 -1.41
N PHE A 126 -10.45 -10.48 -1.03
CA PHE A 126 -10.38 -10.88 0.36
C PHE A 126 -9.06 -10.42 1.02
N LEU A 127 -7.93 -10.66 0.37
CA LEU A 127 -6.60 -10.28 0.87
C LEU A 127 -6.44 -8.77 1.05
N LYS A 128 -7.04 -7.96 0.17
CA LYS A 128 -7.10 -6.50 0.34
C LYS A 128 -7.59 -6.10 1.72
N TYR A 129 -8.67 -6.71 2.21
CA TYR A 129 -9.22 -6.36 3.53
C TYR A 129 -8.35 -6.90 4.67
N VAL A 130 -7.78 -8.09 4.52
CA VAL A 130 -6.84 -8.67 5.50
C VAL A 130 -5.61 -7.78 5.66
N ILE A 131 -4.97 -7.39 4.55
CA ILE A 131 -3.81 -6.51 4.52
C ILE A 131 -4.18 -5.13 5.07
N GLY A 132 -5.31 -4.56 4.64
CA GLY A 132 -5.77 -3.27 5.15
C GLY A 132 -6.01 -3.29 6.67
N TRP A 133 -6.54 -4.38 7.23
CA TRP A 133 -6.76 -4.51 8.67
C TRP A 133 -5.45 -4.68 9.43
N PHE A 134 -4.53 -5.46 8.85
CA PHE A 134 -3.18 -5.65 9.37
C PHE A 134 -2.43 -4.31 9.43
N ASN A 135 -2.54 -3.51 8.36
CA ASN A 135 -1.88 -2.22 8.21
C ASN A 135 -2.70 -1.01 8.68
N ARG A 136 -3.80 -1.20 9.41
CA ARG A 136 -4.70 -0.10 9.85
C ARG A 136 -4.06 1.01 10.71
N LYS A 137 -2.80 0.83 11.12
CA LYS A 137 -2.02 1.81 11.88
C LYS A 137 -0.74 2.22 11.16
N LEU A 138 -0.56 1.81 9.89
CA LEU A 138 0.66 2.07 9.13
C LEU A 138 0.95 3.58 9.07
N ASP A 139 -0.06 4.37 8.73
CA ASP A 139 -0.03 5.84 8.73
C ASP A 139 0.47 6.42 10.07
N LYS A 140 0.08 5.85 11.22
CA LYS A 140 0.49 6.37 12.54
C LYS A 140 1.98 6.20 12.83
N ASN A 141 2.69 5.40 12.05
CA ASN A 141 4.12 5.17 12.17
C ASN A 141 4.93 5.91 11.09
N VAL A 142 4.28 6.74 10.28
CA VAL A 142 4.90 7.59 9.26
C VAL A 142 4.82 9.04 9.75
N SER A 143 5.89 9.83 9.56
CA SER A 143 5.86 11.26 9.86
C SER A 143 4.89 11.99 8.93
N ASP A 144 4.37 13.15 9.35
CA ASP A 144 3.41 13.89 8.53
C ASP A 144 4.03 14.39 7.22
N GLU A 145 5.30 14.81 7.26
CA GLU A 145 6.10 15.14 6.07
C GLU A 145 6.09 14.01 5.03
N TYR A 146 6.37 12.77 5.44
CA TYR A 146 6.37 11.64 4.51
C TYR A 146 4.98 11.26 4.02
N LYS A 147 3.92 11.44 4.83
CA LYS A 147 2.55 11.21 4.35
C LYS A 147 2.20 12.19 3.25
N ASP A 148 2.56 13.45 3.42
CA ASP A 148 2.31 14.51 2.45
C ASP A 148 3.09 14.24 1.15
N GLU A 149 4.36 13.87 1.25
CA GLU A 149 5.16 13.50 0.07
C GLU A 149 4.58 12.27 -0.65
N ILE A 150 4.25 11.20 0.08
CA ILE A 150 3.60 10.00 -0.45
C ILE A 150 2.27 10.34 -1.12
N TYR A 151 1.49 11.25 -0.52
CA TYR A 151 0.23 11.71 -1.10
C TYR A 151 0.45 12.48 -2.39
N GLY A 152 1.45 13.36 -2.43
CA GLY A 152 1.85 14.06 -3.65
C GLY A 152 2.24 13.10 -4.78
N ILE A 153 3.08 12.10 -4.49
CA ILE A 153 3.49 11.07 -5.47
C ILE A 153 2.28 10.32 -6.01
N SER A 154 1.32 10.02 -5.13
CA SER A 154 0.13 9.25 -5.50
C SER A 154 -0.73 9.90 -6.59
N ALA A 155 -0.62 11.21 -6.82
CA ALA A 155 -1.31 11.88 -7.93
C ALA A 155 -0.87 11.36 -9.31
N SER A 156 0.36 10.86 -9.43
CA SER A 156 0.91 10.27 -10.66
C SER A 156 0.72 8.77 -10.77
N ALA A 157 0.15 8.12 -9.76
CA ALA A 157 -0.14 6.70 -9.77
C ALA A 157 -1.22 6.35 -10.83
N SER A 158 -1.16 5.13 -11.35
CA SER A 158 -2.06 4.53 -12.32
C SER A 158 -3.50 4.49 -11.83
N ASP A 159 -4.45 4.71 -12.73
CA ASP A 159 -5.89 4.56 -12.47
C ASP A 159 -6.36 3.09 -12.55
N ASN A 160 -5.53 2.19 -13.08
CA ASN A 160 -5.92 0.82 -13.38
C ASN A 160 -6.11 -0.07 -12.13
N TYR A 161 -5.57 0.36 -10.99
CA TYR A 161 -5.46 -0.48 -9.78
C TYR A 161 -6.41 -0.08 -8.65
N GLY A 162 -7.48 0.65 -8.96
CA GLY A 162 -8.50 1.07 -7.98
C GLY A 162 -9.16 -0.10 -7.22
N TYR A 163 -9.21 -1.29 -7.81
CA TYR A 163 -9.72 -2.50 -7.16
C TYR A 163 -8.87 -2.93 -5.96
N ILE A 164 -7.55 -2.66 -5.98
CA ILE A 164 -6.61 -2.92 -4.87
C ILE A 164 -6.78 -1.88 -3.77
N GLY A 165 -6.90 -0.60 -4.12
CA GLY A 165 -7.05 0.50 -3.16
C GLY A 165 -7.03 1.86 -3.85
N SER A 166 -7.30 2.94 -3.12
CA SER A 166 -7.07 4.30 -3.64
C SER A 166 -5.58 4.50 -3.98
N LYS A 167 -5.26 5.47 -4.84
CA LYS A 167 -3.86 5.76 -5.22
C LYS A 167 -2.98 5.96 -3.99
N TYR A 168 -3.42 6.79 -3.04
CA TYR A 168 -2.69 7.03 -1.79
C TYR A 168 -2.49 5.74 -0.98
N GLN A 169 -3.54 4.95 -0.75
CA GLN A 169 -3.42 3.70 0.00
C GLN A 169 -2.43 2.74 -0.66
N ARG A 170 -2.42 2.64 -1.98
CA ARG A 170 -1.49 1.76 -2.70
C ARG A 170 -0.06 2.23 -2.54
N ILE A 171 0.24 3.49 -2.83
CA ILE A 171 1.60 4.03 -2.69
C ILE A 171 2.08 3.93 -1.23
N LEU A 172 1.23 4.25 -0.25
CA LEU A 172 1.56 4.08 1.17
C LEU A 172 1.87 2.61 1.52
N ASN A 173 1.08 1.65 1.04
CA ASN A 173 1.33 0.23 1.29
C ASN A 173 2.56 -0.29 0.55
N TYR A 174 2.91 0.26 -0.62
CA TYR A 174 4.14 -0.12 -1.33
C TYR A 174 5.41 0.28 -0.56
N HIS A 175 5.37 1.39 0.17
CA HIS A 175 6.47 1.75 1.09
C HIS A 175 6.63 0.76 2.24
N ALA A 176 5.56 0.03 2.60
CA ALA A 176 5.58 -1.03 3.59
C ALA A 176 5.68 -2.44 2.99
N ALA A 177 5.81 -2.59 1.66
CA ALA A 177 5.70 -3.89 0.99
C ALA A 177 6.73 -4.91 1.50
N HIS A 178 7.96 -4.45 1.76
CA HIS A 178 9.02 -5.27 2.33
C HIS A 178 8.63 -5.81 3.73
N ASP A 179 8.12 -4.94 4.60
CA ASP A 179 7.77 -5.30 5.98
C ASP A 179 6.51 -6.16 6.05
N ILE A 180 5.52 -5.88 5.18
CA ILE A 180 4.35 -6.74 4.97
C ILE A 180 4.79 -8.14 4.51
N GLY A 181 5.78 -8.21 3.62
CA GLY A 181 6.38 -9.47 3.17
C GLY A 181 6.98 -10.28 4.32
N HIS A 182 7.81 -9.65 5.16
CA HIS A 182 8.38 -10.30 6.35
C HIS A 182 7.30 -10.81 7.32
N ALA A 183 6.27 -9.99 7.57
CA ALA A 183 5.19 -10.34 8.49
C ALA A 183 4.31 -11.50 7.99
N LEU A 184 4.08 -11.61 6.68
CA LEU A 184 3.18 -12.63 6.11
C LEU A 184 3.88 -13.94 5.72
N GLN A 185 5.19 -13.91 5.40
CA GLN A 185 5.87 -15.09 4.88
C GLN A 185 6.89 -15.74 5.81
N THR A 186 7.28 -15.16 6.95
CA THR A 186 8.33 -15.72 7.83
C THR A 186 9.55 -16.26 7.06
N MET A 187 9.95 -15.60 5.97
CA MET A 187 11.02 -16.10 5.12
C MET A 187 11.87 -14.92 4.71
N ALA A 188 13.11 -14.90 5.19
CA ALA A 188 14.20 -14.05 4.74
C ALA A 188 14.50 -14.26 3.23
N LEU A 189 13.53 -13.95 2.37
CA LEU A 189 13.56 -14.04 0.91
C LEU A 189 14.35 -12.88 0.29
N VAL A 190 14.68 -11.87 1.10
CA VAL A 190 15.59 -10.79 0.75
C VAL A 190 16.78 -10.90 1.68
N GLY A 191 17.90 -11.40 1.14
CA GLY A 191 19.18 -11.43 1.83
C GLY A 191 20.04 -10.29 1.31
N CYS A 192 20.52 -9.45 2.21
CA CYS A 192 21.56 -8.47 1.89
C CYS A 192 22.84 -8.93 2.58
N THR A 193 23.92 -9.08 1.82
CA THR A 193 25.26 -9.18 2.41
C THR A 193 25.89 -7.80 2.34
N SER A 194 26.22 -7.24 3.49
CA SER A 194 27.04 -6.03 3.61
C SER A 194 28.40 -6.40 4.22
N PHE A 195 29.43 -5.70 3.80
CA PHE A 195 30.78 -5.78 4.37
C PHE A 195 31.28 -4.36 4.59
N GLY A 196 31.97 -4.15 5.71
CA GLY A 196 32.61 -2.88 6.03
C GLY A 196 33.90 -3.14 6.79
N THR A 197 35.00 -2.51 6.39
CA THR A 197 36.30 -2.59 7.10
C THR A 197 36.97 -1.22 7.21
N TRP A 198 37.74 -0.98 8.27
CA TRP A 198 38.41 0.30 8.57
C TRP A 198 39.59 0.14 9.54
N ASN A 199 40.38 1.21 9.75
CA ASN A 199 41.55 1.25 10.64
C ASN A 199 42.55 0.12 10.36
N ASP A 200 43.01 -0.58 11.40
CA ASP A 200 44.00 -1.66 11.31
C ASP A 200 43.47 -2.89 10.55
N GLN A 201 42.18 -2.91 10.19
CA GLN A 201 41.54 -3.96 9.39
C GLN A 201 41.47 -3.60 7.88
N SER A 202 41.95 -2.41 7.47
CA SER A 202 42.14 -2.02 6.06
C SER A 202 43.58 -1.59 5.78
N GLN A 203 44.07 -1.84 4.56
CA GLN A 203 45.49 -1.66 4.20
C GLN A 203 45.97 -0.21 4.37
N ASP A 204 45.08 0.76 4.19
CA ASP A 204 45.35 2.20 4.25
C ASP A 204 44.53 2.91 5.34
N SER A 205 43.90 2.15 6.25
CA SER A 205 43.01 2.65 7.29
C SER A 205 41.73 3.35 6.80
N THR A 206 41.45 3.36 5.49
CA THR A 206 40.21 3.94 4.96
C THR A 206 39.01 3.01 5.16
N MET A 207 37.81 3.60 5.18
CA MET A 207 36.54 2.85 5.22
C MET A 207 36.24 2.30 3.84
N ILE A 208 36.05 0.98 3.75
CA ILE A 208 35.61 0.25 2.55
C ILE A 208 34.34 -0.52 2.90
#